data_AF-A0A9E7C0E2-F1
#
_entry.id   AF-A0A9E7C0E2-F1
#
_cell.length_a   1.000
_cell.length_b   1.000
_cell.length_c   1.000
_cell.angle_alpha   90.00
_cell.angle_beta   90.00
_cell.angle_gamma   90.00
#
_symmetry.space_group_name_H-M   'P 1'
#
loop_
_entity.id
_entity.type
_entity.pdbx_description
1 polymer ?
#
loop_
_entity_poly.entity_id
_entity_poly.type
_entity_poly.pdbx_seq_one_letter_code
_entity_poly.pdbx_strand_id
1 'polypeptide(L)'
;MTAPKTRKDLALAPVAVEIDRNLRRLRAKTPSEVDYEVSLELDKPAIPNTREMRAERLLMVALRGVDMHGWDAGLTEDLSAVRLTGGSVSLDIAIGASAMEFIAEPVAV
;
A
#
# COMPACT_ATOMS: atom_id res chain seq x y z
N MET A 1 -2.39 -20.69 15.82
CA MET A 1 -1.50 -20.11 14.81
C MET A 1 -1.29 -21.14 13.71
N THR A 2 -1.66 -20.82 12.47
CA THR A 2 -1.46 -21.73 11.34
C THR A 2 0.02 -21.72 10.98
N ALA A 3 0.67 -22.88 10.96
CA ALA A 3 2.08 -22.97 10.59
C ALA A 3 2.27 -22.72 9.07
N PRO A 4 3.41 -22.14 8.66
CA PRO A 4 3.80 -22.03 7.25
C PRO A 4 3.69 -23.39 6.55
N LYS A 5 2.98 -23.47 5.42
CA LYS A 5 2.80 -24.72 4.65
C LYS A 5 3.66 -24.77 3.40
N THR A 6 4.20 -23.63 2.97
CA THR A 6 5.04 -23.50 1.77
C THR A 6 6.30 -22.69 2.07
N ARG A 7 7.35 -22.82 1.24
CA ARG A 7 8.57 -21.99 1.38
C ARG A 7 8.28 -20.49 1.29
N LYS A 8 7.33 -20.10 0.44
CA LYS A 8 6.88 -18.72 0.27
C LYS A 8 6.25 -18.15 1.56
N ASP A 9 5.61 -18.97 2.39
CA ASP A 9 5.05 -18.54 3.67
C ASP A 9 6.11 -18.03 4.66
N LEU A 10 7.36 -18.48 4.52
CA LEU A 10 8.49 -18.00 5.33
C LEU A 10 8.88 -16.56 4.98
N ALA A 11 8.56 -16.09 3.77
CA ALA A 11 8.82 -14.74 3.31
C ALA A 11 7.69 -13.75 3.63
N LEU A 12 6.57 -14.19 4.21
CA LEU A 12 5.45 -13.29 4.53
C LEU A 12 5.88 -12.18 5.51
N ALA A 13 6.60 -12.54 6.56
CA ALA A 13 7.03 -11.60 7.58
C ALA A 13 7.92 -10.47 7.02
N PRO A 14 9.02 -10.74 6.28
CA PRO A 14 9.83 -9.67 5.70
C PRO A 14 9.03 -8.80 4.70
N VAL A 15 8.24 -9.40 3.81
CA VAL A 15 7.39 -8.65 2.86
C VAL A 15 6.45 -7.70 3.59
N ALA A 16 5.74 -8.20 4.62
CA ALA A 16 4.81 -7.41 5.39
C ALA A 16 5.48 -6.27 6.16
N VAL A 17 6.69 -6.49 6.70
CA VAL A 17 7.46 -5.48 7.42
C VAL A 17 7.89 -4.34 6.49
N GLU A 18 8.32 -4.66 5.27
CA GLU A 18 8.73 -3.63 4.30
C GLU A 18 7.53 -2.79 3.84
N ILE A 19 6.39 -3.44 3.55
CA ILE A 19 5.15 -2.74 3.19
C ILE A 19 4.64 -1.88 4.35
N ASP A 20 4.60 -2.41 5.59
CA ASP A 20 4.19 -1.62 6.75
C ASP A 20 5.13 -0.44 6.99
N ARG A 21 6.45 -0.59 6.76
CA ARG A 21 7.41 0.50 6.87
C ARG A 21 7.11 1.62 5.87
N ASN A 22 6.74 1.29 4.65
CA ASN A 22 6.35 2.27 3.63
C ASN A 22 5.05 2.96 4.02
N LEU A 23 4.02 2.20 4.41
CA LEU A 23 2.73 2.73 4.84
C LEU A 23 2.84 3.61 6.09
N ARG A 24 3.69 3.25 7.05
CA ARG A 24 3.89 4.03 8.27
C ARG A 24 4.33 5.47 8.00
N ARG A 25 5.09 5.71 6.92
CA ARG A 25 5.49 7.07 6.51
C ARG A 25 4.28 7.90 6.06
N LEU A 26 3.30 7.27 5.43
CA LEU A 26 2.06 7.91 4.99
C LEU A 26 1.09 8.12 6.16
N ARG A 27 1.02 7.16 7.09
CA ARG A 27 0.14 7.26 8.29
C ARG A 27 0.47 8.45 9.20
N ALA A 28 1.70 8.95 9.15
CA ALA A 28 2.14 10.09 9.96
C ALA A 28 1.87 11.46 9.29
N LYS A 29 1.27 11.46 8.10
CA LYS A 29 1.09 12.65 7.26
C LYS A 29 -0.38 13.05 7.15
N THR A 30 -0.62 14.30 6.81
CA THR A 30 -1.91 14.82 6.35
C THR A 30 -2.22 14.35 4.92
N PRO A 31 -3.48 14.40 4.45
CA PRO A 31 -3.83 13.98 3.09
C PRO A 31 -3.08 14.73 1.98
N SER A 32 -2.81 16.02 2.15
CA SER A 32 -2.03 16.82 1.18
C SER A 32 -0.54 16.45 1.16
N GLU A 33 0.04 16.16 2.32
CA GLU A 33 1.41 15.64 2.41
C GLU A 33 1.52 14.22 1.83
N VAL A 34 0.46 13.41 1.91
CA VAL A 34 0.39 12.11 1.22
C VAL A 34 0.39 12.31 -0.29
N ASP A 35 -0.42 13.22 -0.84
CA ASP A 35 -0.44 13.50 -2.28
C ASP A 35 0.92 14.01 -2.79
N TYR A 36 1.56 14.91 -2.02
CA TYR A 36 2.90 15.39 -2.33
C TYR A 36 3.92 14.26 -2.35
N GLU A 37 3.97 13.43 -1.30
CA GLU A 37 4.90 12.30 -1.22
C GLU A 37 4.66 11.35 -2.39
N VAL A 38 3.41 10.94 -2.62
CA VAL A 38 3.05 10.01 -3.68
C VAL A 38 3.46 10.54 -5.06
N SER A 39 3.29 11.84 -5.30
CA SER A 39 3.68 12.48 -6.55
C SER A 39 5.20 12.53 -6.74
N LEU A 40 5.94 12.89 -5.69
CA LEU A 40 7.40 12.94 -5.70
C LEU A 40 8.01 11.55 -5.91
N GLU A 41 7.46 10.56 -5.21
CA GLU A 41 8.01 9.22 -5.10
C GLU A 41 7.80 8.40 -6.39
N LEU A 42 6.82 8.80 -7.20
CA LEU A 42 6.50 8.22 -8.51
C LEU A 42 7.13 8.97 -9.68
N ASP A 43 7.63 10.21 -9.50
CA ASP A 43 8.14 11.08 -10.56
C ASP A 43 7.17 11.17 -11.77
N LYS A 44 5.86 11.13 -11.51
CA LYS A 44 4.83 11.15 -12.55
C LYS A 44 4.27 12.57 -12.72
N PRO A 45 4.02 13.02 -13.96
CA PRO A 45 3.29 14.27 -14.20
C PRO A 45 1.89 14.20 -13.58
N ALA A 46 1.23 15.34 -13.36
CA ALA A 46 -0.12 15.41 -12.81
C ALA A 46 -1.09 14.50 -13.60
N ILE A 47 -1.36 13.32 -13.04
CA ILE A 47 -2.27 12.32 -13.58
C ILE A 47 -3.70 12.76 -13.29
N PRO A 48 -4.71 12.39 -14.10
CA PRO A 48 -6.10 12.52 -13.71
C PRO A 48 -6.35 12.04 -12.27
N ASN A 49 -6.91 12.94 -11.46
CA ASN A 49 -7.08 12.74 -10.03
C ASN A 49 -8.38 11.96 -9.74
N THR A 50 -8.53 10.76 -10.33
CA THR A 50 -9.64 9.86 -9.98
C THR A 50 -9.30 9.05 -8.73
N ARG A 51 -10.34 8.53 -8.06
CA ARG A 51 -10.20 7.71 -6.85
C ARG A 51 -9.36 6.47 -7.11
N GLU A 52 -9.58 5.80 -8.24
CA GLU A 52 -8.90 4.57 -8.64
C GLU A 52 -7.42 4.84 -8.91
N MET A 53 -7.10 5.94 -9.58
CA MET A 53 -5.72 6.32 -9.85
C MET A 53 -4.99 6.77 -8.57
N ARG A 54 -5.68 7.40 -7.60
CA ARG A 54 -5.11 7.66 -6.28
C ARG A 54 -4.80 6.37 -5.53
N ALA A 55 -5.72 5.41 -5.56
CA ALA A 55 -5.52 4.10 -4.94
C ALA A 55 -4.34 3.33 -5.57
N GLU A 56 -4.24 3.32 -6.90
CA GLU A 56 -3.12 2.70 -7.62
C GLU A 56 -1.79 3.36 -7.27
N ARG A 57 -1.74 4.70 -7.24
CA ARG A 57 -0.55 5.46 -6.84
C ARG A 57 -0.10 5.13 -5.41
N LEU A 58 -1.05 5.06 -4.49
CA LEU A 58 -0.76 4.68 -3.11
C LEU A 58 -0.23 3.25 -3.00
N LEU A 59 -0.81 2.31 -3.75
CA LEU A 59 -0.32 0.93 -3.81
C LEU A 59 1.11 0.87 -4.37
N MET A 60 1.42 1.61 -5.43
CA MET A 60 2.79 1.69 -5.99
C MET A 60 3.80 2.19 -4.94
N VAL A 61 3.44 3.19 -4.13
CA VAL A 61 4.30 3.67 -3.04
C VAL A 61 4.44 2.62 -1.93
N ALA A 62 3.35 1.95 -1.55
CA ALA A 62 3.38 0.91 -0.53
C ALA A 62 4.33 -0.25 -0.90
N LEU A 63 4.38 -0.62 -2.19
CA LEU A 63 5.20 -1.73 -2.70
C LEU A 63 6.60 -1.30 -3.17
N ARG A 64 6.95 -0.01 -3.06
CA ARG A 64 8.20 0.51 -3.58
C ARG A 64 9.41 -0.10 -2.87
N GLY A 65 10.30 -0.70 -3.66
CA GLY A 65 11.53 -1.32 -3.18
C GLY A 65 11.34 -2.62 -2.39
N VAL A 66 10.13 -3.20 -2.42
CA VAL A 66 9.81 -4.45 -1.73
C VAL A 66 10.13 -5.63 -2.65
N ASP A 67 10.94 -6.59 -2.17
CA ASP A 67 11.05 -7.90 -2.84
C ASP A 67 9.86 -8.75 -2.41
N MET A 68 8.91 -8.92 -3.33
CA MET A 68 7.66 -9.61 -3.05
C MET A 68 7.84 -11.11 -2.78
N HIS A 69 8.98 -11.72 -3.13
CA HIS A 69 9.24 -13.15 -2.93
C HIS A 69 8.08 -14.05 -3.42
N GLY A 70 7.49 -13.65 -4.56
CA GLY A 70 6.37 -14.32 -5.20
C GLY A 70 5.00 -14.00 -4.59
N TRP A 71 4.88 -13.21 -3.52
CA TRP A 71 3.61 -12.72 -2.96
C TRP A 71 2.93 -11.72 -3.89
N ASP A 72 1.61 -11.77 -3.91
CA ASP A 72 0.79 -10.80 -4.61
C ASP A 72 0.28 -9.76 -3.61
N ALA A 73 0.17 -8.51 -4.06
CA ALA A 73 -0.36 -7.42 -3.25
C ALA A 73 -1.40 -6.62 -4.03
N GLY A 74 -2.48 -6.27 -3.35
CA GLY A 74 -3.51 -5.37 -3.88
C GLY A 74 -4.22 -4.65 -2.75
N LEU A 75 -4.94 -3.58 -3.05
CA LEU A 75 -5.82 -2.97 -2.06
C LEU A 75 -7.07 -3.84 -1.86
N THR A 76 -7.60 -3.84 -0.64
CA THR A 76 -8.92 -4.42 -0.33
C THR A 76 -10.03 -3.67 -1.06
N GLU A 77 -11.20 -4.29 -1.23
CA GLU A 77 -12.34 -3.71 -1.98
C GLU A 77 -12.81 -2.36 -1.41
N ASP A 78 -12.72 -2.20 -0.09
CA ASP A 78 -13.04 -0.97 0.64
C ASP A 78 -11.89 0.05 0.64
N LEU A 79 -10.76 -0.27 0.02
CA LEU A 79 -9.54 0.55 -0.07
C LEU A 79 -8.96 0.93 1.31
N SER A 80 -9.16 0.10 2.34
CA SER A 80 -8.69 0.37 3.71
C SER A 80 -7.37 -0.32 4.07
N ALA A 81 -6.96 -1.34 3.29
CA ALA A 81 -5.75 -2.12 3.56
C ALA A 81 -5.06 -2.62 2.29
N VAL A 82 -3.76 -2.90 2.37
CA VAL A 82 -3.02 -3.71 1.40
C VAL A 82 -3.16 -5.17 1.82
N ARG A 83 -3.75 -5.98 0.95
CA ARG A 83 -3.91 -7.43 1.11
C ARG A 83 -2.77 -8.17 0.41
N LEU A 84 -2.10 -9.03 1.16
CA LEU A 84 -1.08 -9.95 0.67
C LEU A 84 -1.65 -11.35 0.47
N THR A 85 -1.41 -11.93 -0.70
CA THR A 85 -1.91 -13.27 -1.07
C THR A 85 -0.88 -14.14 -1.80
N GLY A 86 -1.27 -15.40 -2.03
CA GLY A 86 -0.53 -16.39 -2.81
C GLY A 86 0.35 -17.33 -1.98
N GLY A 87 0.31 -17.23 -0.65
CA GLY A 87 0.76 -18.28 0.26
C GLY A 87 -0.38 -19.19 0.71
N SER A 88 -0.17 -19.92 1.80
CA SER A 88 -1.25 -20.68 2.46
C SER A 88 -2.13 -19.82 3.39
N VAL A 89 -1.79 -18.54 3.52
CA VAL A 89 -2.48 -17.53 4.31
C VAL A 89 -2.56 -16.21 3.54
N SER A 90 -3.42 -15.31 4.01
CA SER A 90 -3.49 -13.92 3.58
C SER A 90 -3.27 -12.98 4.77
N LEU A 91 -2.73 -11.79 4.50
CA LEU A 91 -2.52 -10.76 5.52
C LEU A 91 -2.97 -9.41 4.98
N ASP A 92 -3.77 -8.69 5.77
CA ASP A 92 -4.19 -7.33 5.45
C ASP A 92 -3.41 -6.34 6.33
N ILE A 93 -2.86 -5.30 5.70
CA ILE A 93 -2.09 -4.24 6.37
C ILE A 93 -2.81 -2.91 6.13
N ALA A 94 -3.41 -2.34 7.18
CA ALA A 94 -4.20 -1.12 7.06
C ALA A 94 -3.39 0.06 6.51
N ILE A 95 -3.92 0.83 5.56
CA ILE A 95 -3.19 1.97 4.98
C ILE A 95 -3.23 3.22 5.86
N GLY A 96 -4.25 3.33 6.74
CA GLY A 96 -4.44 4.44 7.68
C GLY A 96 -5.37 5.54 7.17
N ALA A 97 -5.88 6.36 8.09
CA ALA A 97 -6.96 7.32 7.83
C ALA A 97 -6.61 8.37 6.77
N SER A 98 -5.44 9.03 6.89
CA SER A 98 -5.04 10.06 5.91
C SER A 98 -4.89 9.52 4.49
N ALA A 99 -4.44 8.27 4.35
CA ALA A 99 -4.33 7.57 3.08
C ALA A 99 -5.71 7.24 2.50
N MET A 100 -6.66 6.81 3.35
CA MET A 100 -8.05 6.58 2.94
C MET A 100 -8.74 7.87 2.51
N GLU A 101 -8.51 8.97 3.24
CA GLU A 101 -9.03 10.29 2.92
C GLU A 101 -8.45 10.83 1.62
N PHE A 102 -7.13 10.71 1.43
CA PHE A 102 -6.48 10.96 0.15
C PHE A 102 -7.15 10.18 -0.99
N ILE A 103 -7.44 8.89 -0.82
CA ILE A 103 -8.12 8.12 -1.86
C ILE A 103 -9.55 8.62 -2.10
N ALA A 104 -10.31 8.91 -1.04
CA ALA A 104 -11.71 9.32 -1.13
C ALA A 104 -11.88 10.70 -1.77
N GLU A 105 -11.05 11.67 -1.37
CA GLU A 105 -11.24 13.07 -1.71
C GLU A 105 -10.11 13.60 -2.61
N PRO A 106 -10.43 14.36 -3.67
CA PRO A 106 -9.40 15.08 -4.40
C PRO A 106 -8.81 16.18 -3.50
N VAL A 107 -7.50 16.15 -3.29
CA VAL A 107 -6.79 17.23 -2.59
C VAL A 107 -6.92 18.52 -3.39
N ALA A 108 -7.44 19.58 -2.76
CA ALA A 108 -7.53 20.91 -3.37
C ALA A 108 -6.13 21.52 -3.48
N VAL A 109 -5.78 21.97 -4.69
CA VAL A 109 -4.51 22.66 -5.01
C VAL A 109 -4.60 24.13 -4.60
#